data_AF-A0A1M3NT33-F1
#
_entry.id   AF-A0A1M3NT33-F1
#
_cell.length_a   1.000
_cell.length_b   1.000
_cell.length_c   1.000
_cell.angle_alpha   90.00
_cell.angle_beta   90.00
_cell.angle_gamma   90.00
#
_symmetry.space_group_name_H-M   'P 1'
#
loop_
_entity.id
_entity.type
_entity.pdbx_description
1 polymer ?
#
loop_
_entity_poly.entity_id
_entity_poly.type
_entity_poly.pdbx_seq_one_letter_code
_entity_poly.pdbx_strand_id
1 'polypeptide(L)' 'MTPAAFPWREAMAFGFGVLRLSATEFWSMAPRELAAAARGVFGEPPQALRRDELGALLARFPDEGEPHG' A
#
# COMPACT_ATOMS: atom_id res chain seq x y z
N MET A 1 15.92 9.37 0.85
CA MET A 1 14.53 9.19 0.39
C MET A 1 13.63 10.03 1.29
N THR A 2 12.92 10.99 0.75
CA THR A 2 11.94 11.79 1.52
C THR A 2 10.69 10.93 1.72
N PRO A 3 10.17 10.78 2.94
CA PRO A 3 8.93 10.04 3.16
C PRO A 3 7.79 10.72 2.40
N ALA A 4 6.96 9.93 1.72
CA ALA A 4 5.78 10.45 1.06
C ALA A 4 4.80 11.00 2.10
N ALA A 5 4.16 12.13 1.79
CA ALA A 5 3.10 12.69 2.61
C ALA A 5 1.92 11.73 2.70
N PHE A 6 1.16 11.79 3.79
CA PHE A 6 -0.03 10.96 3.97
C PHE A 6 -1.10 11.29 2.90
N PRO A 7 -1.72 10.27 2.28
CA PRO A 7 -2.68 10.46 1.18
C PRO A 7 -4.07 10.88 1.70
N TRP A 8 -4.22 12.16 2.04
CA TRP A 8 -5.45 12.70 2.64
C TRP A 8 -6.70 12.52 1.78
N ARG A 9 -6.56 12.69 0.46
CA ARG A 9 -7.69 12.62 -0.46
C ARG A 9 -8.27 11.21 -0.54
N GLU A 10 -7.39 10.22 -0.62
CA GLU A 10 -7.74 8.80 -0.67
C GLU A 10 -8.37 8.35 0.65
N ALA A 11 -7.81 8.79 1.78
CA ALA A 11 -8.34 8.49 3.10
C ALA A 11 -9.78 9.03 3.28
N MET A 12 -10.04 10.28 2.90
CA MET A 12 -11.38 10.89 2.98
C MET A 12 -12.35 10.28 1.97
N ALA A 13 -11.91 9.98 0.75
CA ALA A 13 -12.74 9.31 -0.25
C ALA A 13 -13.17 7.92 0.21
N PHE A 14 -12.27 7.17 0.85
CA PHE A 14 -12.58 5.89 1.46
C PHE A 14 -13.55 6.03 2.64
N GLY A 15 -13.26 6.93 3.59
CA GLY A 15 -14.08 7.15 4.78
C GLY A 15 -15.51 7.60 4.47
N PHE A 16 -15.67 8.61 3.62
CA PHE A 16 -16.98 9.20 3.33
C PHE A 16 -17.71 8.50 2.19
N GLY A 17 -16.99 8.02 1.18
CA GLY A 17 -17.59 7.41 -0.01
C GLY A 17 -17.88 5.93 0.16
N VAL A 18 -16.89 5.18 0.64
CA VAL A 18 -16.96 3.71 0.73
C VAL A 18 -17.53 3.26 2.07
N LEU A 19 -16.97 3.72 3.18
CA LEU A 19 -17.44 3.37 4.52
C LEU A 19 -18.70 4.12 4.94
N ARG A 20 -19.05 5.21 4.22
CA ARG A 20 -20.23 6.06 4.48
C ARG A 20 -20.28 6.63 5.91
N LEU A 21 -19.12 6.87 6.51
CA LEU A 21 -19.01 7.44 7.84
C LEU A 21 -19.26 8.95 7.81
N SER A 22 -19.80 9.48 8.91
CA SER A 22 -19.76 10.93 9.15
C SER A 22 -18.31 11.40 9.38
N ALA A 23 -18.08 12.71 9.24
CA ALA A 23 -16.78 13.30 9.56
C ALA A 23 -16.34 12.98 10.99
N THR A 24 -17.26 13.06 11.96
CA THR A 24 -16.96 12.80 13.38
C THR A 24 -16.53 11.36 13.60
N GLU A 25 -17.25 10.38 13.03
CA GLU A 25 -16.90 8.97 13.16
C GLU A 25 -15.54 8.67 12.52
N PHE A 26 -15.33 9.14 11.29
CA PHE A 26 -14.06 8.94 10.58
C PHE A 26 -12.87 9.53 11.33
N TRP A 27 -12.98 10.76 11.83
CA TRP A 27 -11.89 11.42 12.56
C TRP A 27 -11.68 10.91 13.98
N SER A 28 -12.65 10.17 14.53
CA SER A 28 -12.52 9.53 15.85
C SER A 28 -11.92 8.13 15.78
N MET A 29 -11.82 7.53 14.57
CA MET A 29 -11.22 6.21 14.39
C MET A 29 -9.71 6.22 14.64
N ALA A 30 -9.20 5.14 15.23
CA ALA A 30 -7.77 4.91 15.31
C ALA A 30 -7.19 4.47 13.95
N PRO A 31 -5.92 4.80 13.64
CA PRO A 31 -5.28 4.36 12.38
C PRO A 31 -5.31 2.84 12.15
N ARG A 32 -5.23 2.03 13.22
CA ARG A 32 -5.33 0.57 13.13
C ARG A 32 -6.72 0.08 12.70
N GLU A 33 -7.77 0.82 13.07
CA GLU A 33 -9.15 0.52 12.71
C GLU A 33 -9.39 0.89 11.25
N LEU A 34 -8.84 2.03 10.80
CA LEU A 34 -8.85 2.41 9.39
C LEU A 34 -8.13 1.36 8.53
N ALA A 35 -6.97 0.88 8.97
CA ALA A 35 -6.23 -0.18 8.28
C ALA A 35 -7.03 -1.51 8.25
N ALA A 36 -7.72 -1.86 9.33
CA ALA A 36 -8.59 -3.03 9.36
C ALA A 36 -9.80 -2.90 8.42
N ALA A 37 -10.44 -1.73 8.40
CA ALA A 37 -11.54 -1.45 7.47
C ALA A 37 -11.09 -1.52 6.00
N ALA A 38 -9.91 -0.96 5.69
CA ALA A 38 -9.32 -1.05 4.36
C ALA A 38 -9.08 -2.51 3.95
N ARG A 39 -8.51 -3.34 4.84
CA ARG A 39 -8.35 -4.78 4.58
C ARG A 39 -9.69 -5.51 4.40
N GLY A 40 -10.71 -5.12 5.16
CA GLY A 40 -12.06 -5.70 5.02
C GLY A 40 -12.70 -5.42 3.66
N VAL A 41 -12.41 -4.27 3.04
CA VAL A 41 -12.97 -3.87 1.74
C VAL A 41 -12.11 -4.35 0.57
N PHE A 42 -10.79 -4.18 0.66
CA PHE A 42 -9.86 -4.42 -0.44
C PHE A 42 -9.15 -5.78 -0.37
N GLY A 43 -9.31 -6.51 0.73
CA GLY A 43 -8.55 -7.72 1.02
C GLY A 43 -7.18 -7.43 1.63
N GLU A 44 -6.42 -8.49 1.90
CA GLU A 44 -5.05 -8.36 2.37
C GLU A 44 -4.17 -7.80 1.24
N PRO A 45 -3.29 -6.81 1.51
CA PRO A 45 -2.30 -6.39 0.54
C PRO A 45 -1.51 -7.60 0.02
N PRO A 46 -1.12 -7.61 -1.27
CA PRO A 46 -0.29 -8.67 -1.80
C PRO A 46 0.97 -8.80 -0.95
N GLN A 47 1.35 -10.05 -0.65
CA GLN A 47 2.56 -10.30 0.11
C GLN A 47 3.74 -9.64 -0.59
N ALA A 48 4.53 -8.87 0.17
CA ALA A 48 5.81 -8.40 -0.33
C ALA A 48 6.65 -9.60 -0.78
N LEU A 49 7.22 -9.49 -1.98
CA LEU A 49 8.10 -10.49 -2.58
C LEU A 49 9.18 -10.86 -1.57
N ARG A 50 9.33 -12.15 -1.31
CA ARG A 50 10.35 -12.65 -0.39
C ARG A 50 11.74 -12.47 -1.01
N ARG A 51 12.76 -12.44 -0.16
CA ARG A 51 14.13 -12.16 -0.60
C ARG A 51 14.70 -13.25 -1.52
N ASP A 52 14.32 -14.49 -1.26
CA ASP A 52 14.62 -15.68 -2.05
C ASP A 52 13.91 -15.68 -3.41
N GLU A 53 12.63 -15.30 -3.46
CA GLU A 53 11.89 -15.13 -4.71
C GLU A 53 12.53 -14.06 -5.61
N LEU A 54 12.94 -12.93 -5.01
CA LEU A 54 13.71 -11.92 -5.71
C LEU A 54 15.06 -12.47 -6.21
N GLY A 55 15.77 -13.25 -5.38
CA GLY A 55 17.03 -13.89 -5.75
C GLY A 55 16.88 -14.84 -6.94
N ALA A 56 15.81 -15.63 -6.98
CA ALA A 56 15.51 -16.53 -8.08
C ALA A 56 15.21 -15.77 -9.39
N LEU A 57 14.53 -14.63 -9.31
CA LEU A 57 14.31 -13.76 -10.47
C LEU A 57 15.62 -13.19 -11.02
N LEU A 58 16.49 -12.66 -10.15
CA LEU A 58 17.79 -12.13 -10.56
C LEU A 58 18.69 -13.19 -11.20
N ALA A 59 18.68 -14.41 -10.70
CA ALA A 59 19.44 -15.51 -11.30
C ALA A 59 18.87 -15.94 -12.66
N ARG A 60 17.55 -15.82 -12.86
CA ARG A 60 16.88 -16.21 -14.10
C ARG A 60 16.98 -15.16 -15.20
N PHE A 61 17.12 -13.90 -14.83
CA PHE A 61 17.27 -12.77 -15.76
C PHE A 61 18.52 -11.98 -15.39
N PRO A 62 19.72 -12.53 -15.63
CA PRO A 62 20.96 -11.79 -15.41
C PRO A 62 21.05 -10.64 -16.40
N ASP A 63 21.45 -9.45 -15.92
CA ASP A 63 21.72 -8.31 -16.79
C ASP A 63 22.96 -8.62 -17.65
N GLU A 64 22.79 -8.73 -18.97
CA GLU A 64 23.89 -8.76 -19.92
C GLU A 64 24.31 -7.30 -20.17
N GLY A 65 25.42 -6.89 -19.57
CA GLY A 65 25.88 -5.50 -19.61
C GLY A 65 26.14 -4.99 -21.03
N GLU A 66 25.16 -4.30 -21.61
CA GLU A 66 25.43 -3.26 -22.60
C GLU A 66 25.90 -2.02 -21.80
N PRO A 67 27.15 -1.57 -21.96
CA PRO A 67 27.61 -0.37 -21.29
C PRO A 67 26.76 0.79 -21.81
N HIS A 68 26.07 1.48 -20.89
CA HIS A 68 25.48 2.78 -21.18
C HIS A 68 26.61 3.78 -21.46
N GLY A 69 27.01 3.86 -22.73
CA GLY A 69 27.87 4.91 -23.29
C GLY A 69 27.08 6.14 -23.68
#